data_AF-A0A358KHY9-F1
#
_entry.id   AF-A0A358KHY9-F1
#
_cell.length_a   1.000
_cell.length_b   1.000
_cell.length_c   1.000
_cell.angle_alpha   90.00
_cell.angle_beta   90.00
_cell.angle_gamma   90.00
#
_symmetry.space_group_name_H-M   'P 1'
#
loop_
_entity.id
_entity.type
_entity.pdbx_description
1 polymer ?
#
loop_
_entity_poly.entity_id
_entity_poly.type
_entity_poly.pdbx_seq_one_letter_code
_entity_poly.pdbx_strand_id
1 'polypeptide(L)'
;MLRNQRQLQTNVSKVLDGLFFALSLWLAHGMRGLLDVDWFGAEPEIASFWGGATGRPYVWISILLLFAAPFVLDTQGFYTRSAWPSRGQTFWPLVKAAMLVTLGIILGIFMLKIQLTRSVLFLFAAISVVTVLTKEELWQLIRRSRMTRADLQKRLILLGTGEETGEMLKRIGGGQDNSFRVVQEFDINREPIGDLVKHLHEHSANVVLISAGHTKFDVIEQVINACELEGVEVWLAADFFNTQIARTAVDDFHGVPLLVFHTTPTASLQGLAKQGIDFVGAFFMLLLLSPVMLICALAVRFTSPGPVLFRQKRSGVNGRPFTMFKFRSMGTNAEQRKHELAAMNEMSGPVFKVSADPRITPVGRFLRRYSLDELPQLFNVLQGSMSLVGPRPLPVDETKRFEDLSHRRRLSVKPGLTCLWQISGRNEVKEFSDWVRLDLEYIDNWSLWLDIKILVRTVPVVFIGTGAR
;
A
#
# COMPACT_ATOMS: atom_id res chain seq x y z
N MET A 1 25.08 -15.31 -3.40
CA MET A 1 25.23 -15.97 -2.07
C MET A 1 24.60 -15.19 -0.90
N LEU A 2 24.75 -13.86 -0.84
CA LEU A 2 24.28 -13.03 0.30
C LEU A 2 22.76 -13.01 0.52
N ARG A 3 21.94 -13.04 -0.55
CA ARG A 3 20.47 -13.05 -0.42
C ARG A 3 19.95 -14.31 0.28
N ASN A 4 20.48 -15.48 -0.09
CA ASN A 4 20.10 -16.76 0.53
C ASN A 4 20.60 -16.83 1.99
N GLN A 5 21.81 -16.34 2.29
CA GLN A 5 22.31 -16.27 3.66
C GLN A 5 21.50 -15.30 4.53
N ARG A 6 21.13 -14.12 3.99
CA ARG A 6 20.27 -13.15 4.69
C ARG A 6 18.89 -13.73 4.94
N GLN A 7 18.28 -14.37 3.95
CA GLN A 7 16.97 -15.01 4.09
C GLN A 7 17.00 -16.15 5.11
N LEU A 8 18.05 -16.98 5.10
CA LEU A 8 18.24 -18.02 6.10
C LEU A 8 18.40 -17.44 7.51
N GLN A 9 19.20 -16.39 7.67
CA GLN A 9 19.34 -15.69 8.95
C GLN A 9 18.05 -15.05 9.44
N THR A 10 17.27 -14.44 8.53
CA THR A 10 15.96 -13.88 8.85
C THR A 10 14.98 -14.97 9.30
N ASN A 11 14.96 -16.11 8.62
CA ASN A 11 14.11 -17.24 9.00
C ASN A 11 14.51 -17.82 10.36
N VAL A 12 15.81 -17.97 10.63
CA VAL A 12 16.31 -18.40 11.94
C VAL A 12 15.93 -17.39 13.03
N SER A 13 16.06 -16.08 12.76
CA SER A 13 15.64 -15.05 13.73
C SER A 13 14.14 -15.11 14.00
N LYS A 14 13.30 -15.30 12.97
CA LYS A 14 11.85 -15.44 13.12
C LYS A 14 11.48 -16.59 14.06
N VAL A 15 12.12 -17.75 13.89
CA VAL A 15 11.91 -18.91 14.77
C VAL A 15 12.35 -18.62 16.20
N LEU A 16 13.54 -18.03 16.38
CA LEU A 16 14.04 -17.67 17.71
C LEU A 16 13.12 -16.65 18.40
N ASP A 17 12.68 -15.60 17.69
CA ASP A 17 11.80 -14.58 18.25
C ASP A 17 10.46 -15.18 18.70
N GLY A 18 9.90 -16.10 17.92
CA GLY A 18 8.69 -16.84 18.33
C GLY A 18 8.92 -17.64 19.62
N LEU A 19 10.07 -18.30 19.75
CA LEU A 19 10.45 -19.02 20.98
C LEU A 19 10.62 -18.08 22.18
N PHE A 20 11.27 -16.92 22.00
CA PHE A 20 11.45 -15.92 23.06
C PHE A 20 10.11 -15.32 23.51
N PHE A 21 9.17 -15.05 22.60
CA PHE A 21 7.83 -14.62 22.95
C PHE A 21 7.05 -15.70 23.72
N ALA A 22 7.11 -16.96 23.26
CA ALA A 22 6.47 -18.08 23.96
C ALA A 22 7.07 -18.29 25.37
N LEU A 23 8.39 -18.19 25.51
CA LEU A 23 9.11 -18.26 26.78
C LEU A 23 8.76 -17.09 27.69
N SER A 24 8.60 -15.89 27.13
CA SER A 24 8.22 -14.70 27.90
C SER A 24 6.85 -14.84 28.57
N LEU A 25 5.90 -15.53 27.92
CA LEU A 25 4.59 -15.81 28.52
C LEU A 25 4.71 -16.79 29.68
N TRP A 26 5.54 -17.83 29.52
CA TRP A 26 5.82 -18.79 30.58
C TRP A 26 6.52 -18.12 31.77
N LEU A 27 7.53 -17.28 31.52
CA LEU A 27 8.23 -16.50 32.54
C LEU A 27 7.28 -15.51 33.23
N ALA A 28 6.40 -14.83 32.49
CA ALA A 28 5.43 -13.90 33.07
C ALA A 28 4.45 -14.62 34.02
N HIS A 29 4.00 -15.82 33.65
CA HIS A 29 3.15 -16.66 34.50
C HIS A 29 3.90 -17.09 35.76
N GLY A 30 5.12 -17.61 35.62
CA GLY A 30 5.96 -18.01 36.74
C GLY A 30 6.30 -16.85 37.69
N MET A 31 6.65 -15.68 37.14
CA MET A 31 6.94 -14.48 37.92
C MET A 31 5.71 -13.98 38.70
N ARG A 32 4.50 -14.04 38.12
CA ARG A 32 3.28 -13.68 38.86
C ARG A 32 2.99 -14.65 40.01
N GLY A 33 3.31 -15.93 39.84
CA GLY A 33 3.20 -16.93 40.91
C GLY A 33 4.19 -16.71 42.06
N LEU A 34 5.40 -16.21 41.74
CA LEU A 34 6.45 -15.92 42.74
C LEU A 34 6.25 -14.59 43.47
N LEU A 35 5.82 -13.55 42.76
CA LEU A 35 5.76 -12.19 43.30
C LEU A 35 4.47 -11.89 44.08
N ASP A 36 3.43 -12.72 43.93
CA ASP A 36 2.06 -12.48 44.41
C ASP A 36 1.55 -11.04 44.25
N VAL A 37 1.98 -10.39 43.17
CA VAL A 37 1.74 -8.97 42.93
C VAL A 37 0.34 -8.78 42.37
N ASP A 38 -0.58 -8.30 43.21
CA ASP A 38 -1.97 -8.08 42.84
C ASP A 38 -2.29 -6.60 42.55
N TRP A 39 -1.80 -6.10 41.41
CA TRP A 39 -2.00 -4.69 41.02
C TRP A 39 -3.44 -4.33 40.64
N PHE A 40 -4.32 -5.32 40.42
CA PHE A 40 -5.66 -5.10 39.86
C PHE A 40 -6.77 -5.95 40.48
N GLY A 41 -6.59 -6.45 41.71
CA GLY A 41 -7.63 -7.16 42.47
C GLY A 41 -8.05 -8.50 41.86
N ALA A 42 -7.09 -9.34 41.47
CA ALA A 42 -7.34 -10.65 40.87
C ALA A 42 -7.31 -11.78 41.92
N GLU A 43 -8.05 -12.86 41.65
CA GLU A 43 -8.08 -14.04 42.52
C GLU A 43 -6.66 -14.60 42.78
N PRO A 44 -6.36 -15.02 44.03
CA PRO A 44 -5.03 -15.50 44.42
C PRO A 44 -4.64 -16.83 43.73
N GLU A 45 -5.61 -17.60 43.22
CA GLU A 45 -5.34 -18.88 42.57
C GLU A 45 -5.13 -18.74 41.06
N ILE A 46 -3.89 -18.97 40.62
CA ILE A 46 -3.54 -19.01 39.20
C ILE A 46 -3.62 -20.47 38.72
N ALA A 47 -4.47 -20.73 37.73
CA ALA A 47 -4.50 -22.05 37.09
C ALA A 47 -3.12 -22.43 36.51
N SER A 48 -2.75 -23.71 36.61
CA SER A 48 -1.44 -24.20 36.18
C SER A 48 -1.21 -23.94 34.69
N PHE A 49 0.00 -23.51 34.34
CA PHE A 49 0.38 -23.22 32.96
C PHE A 49 0.13 -24.41 32.01
N TRP A 50 0.45 -25.61 32.50
CA TRP A 50 0.35 -26.88 31.77
C TRP A 50 -1.03 -27.55 31.83
N GLY A 51 -2.00 -26.95 32.51
CA GLY A 51 -3.32 -27.53 32.75
C GLY A 51 -3.39 -28.32 34.06
N GLY A 52 -4.57 -28.31 34.67
CA GLY A 52 -4.91 -29.02 35.90
C GLY A 52 -6.31 -29.64 35.76
N ALA A 53 -6.83 -30.26 36.82
CA ALA A 53 -8.08 -31.04 36.76
C ALA A 53 -9.32 -30.25 36.29
N THR A 54 -9.30 -28.91 36.35
CA THR A 54 -10.45 -28.03 36.03
C THR A 54 -10.11 -26.88 35.06
N GLY A 55 -8.85 -26.74 34.60
CA GLY A 55 -8.40 -25.57 33.82
C GLY A 55 -7.88 -25.92 32.42
N ARG A 56 -8.25 -25.12 31.41
CA ARG A 56 -7.68 -25.23 30.04
C ARG A 56 -6.19 -24.82 30.07
N PRO A 57 -5.29 -25.59 29.44
CA PRO A 57 -3.86 -25.28 29.46
C PRO A 57 -3.55 -24.00 28.69
N TYR A 58 -2.75 -23.11 29.29
CA TYR A 58 -2.28 -21.87 28.65
C TYR A 58 -1.18 -22.11 27.61
N VAL A 59 -0.61 -23.33 27.57
CA VAL A 59 0.42 -23.77 26.61
C VAL A 59 0.01 -23.50 25.15
N TRP A 60 -1.28 -23.63 24.81
CA TRP A 60 -1.76 -23.36 23.45
C TRP A 60 -1.57 -21.90 23.03
N ILE A 61 -1.60 -20.94 23.98
CA ILE A 61 -1.28 -19.53 23.69
C ILE A 61 0.20 -19.40 23.31
N SER A 62 1.11 -20.08 24.01
CA SER A 62 2.53 -20.11 23.67
C SER A 62 2.81 -20.75 22.30
N ILE A 63 2.08 -21.81 21.94
CA ILE A 63 2.18 -22.40 20.59
C ILE A 63 1.68 -21.41 19.52
N LEU A 64 0.58 -20.71 19.77
CA LEU A 64 0.08 -19.70 18.86
C LEU A 64 1.08 -18.54 18.71
N LEU A 65 1.73 -18.13 19.81
CA LEU A 65 2.75 -17.08 19.81
C LEU A 65 3.98 -17.42 18.98
N LEU A 66 4.35 -18.70 18.87
CA LEU A 66 5.47 -19.15 18.02
C LEU A 66 5.31 -18.69 16.57
N PHE A 67 4.08 -18.58 16.08
CA PHE A 67 3.76 -18.17 14.71
C PHE A 67 3.25 -16.72 14.63
N ALA A 68 2.39 -16.32 15.57
CA ALA A 68 1.77 -15.00 15.55
C ALA A 68 2.75 -13.87 15.85
N ALA A 69 3.67 -14.05 16.80
CA ALA A 69 4.60 -12.99 17.18
C ALA A 69 5.60 -12.65 16.05
N PRO A 70 6.26 -13.62 15.39
CA PRO A 70 7.12 -13.32 14.23
C PRO A 70 6.34 -12.70 13.07
N PHE A 71 5.10 -13.12 12.84
CA PHE A 71 4.25 -12.50 11.82
C PHE A 71 3.99 -11.02 12.13
N VAL A 72 3.57 -10.70 13.35
CA VAL A 72 3.33 -9.30 13.76
C VAL A 72 4.62 -8.48 13.69
N LEU A 73 5.75 -9.01 14.14
CA LEU A 73 7.05 -8.34 14.02
C LEU A 73 7.41 -8.02 12.56
N ASP A 74 7.13 -8.93 11.64
CA ASP A 74 7.33 -8.72 10.20
C ASP A 74 6.46 -7.58 9.66
N THR A 75 5.18 -7.53 10.05
CA THR A 75 4.28 -6.41 9.66
C THR A 75 4.77 -5.05 10.15
N GLN A 76 5.51 -5.01 11.26
CA GLN A 76 6.08 -3.78 11.82
C GLN A 76 7.46 -3.44 11.23
N GLY A 77 7.95 -4.21 10.26
CA GLY A 77 9.26 -3.99 9.62
C GLY A 77 10.44 -4.39 10.49
N PHE A 78 10.25 -5.25 11.50
CA PHE A 78 11.32 -5.70 12.39
C PHE A 78 12.38 -6.51 11.63
N TYR A 79 12.04 -7.21 10.54
CA TYR A 79 12.99 -8.04 9.78
C TYR A 79 13.54 -7.37 8.50
N THR A 80 12.94 -6.27 8.05
CA THR A 80 13.37 -5.56 6.84
C THR A 80 14.46 -4.51 7.09
N ARG A 81 14.87 -4.35 8.34
CA ARG A 81 15.88 -3.37 8.78
C ARG A 81 17.29 -3.68 8.25
N SER A 82 18.14 -2.64 8.27
CA SER A 82 19.56 -2.74 7.92
C SER A 82 20.26 -3.79 8.78
N ALA A 83 21.40 -4.31 8.31
CA ALA A 83 22.22 -5.26 9.05
C ALA A 83 22.69 -4.72 10.41
N TRP A 84 22.71 -3.38 10.56
CA TRP A 84 23.15 -2.65 11.73
C TRP A 84 22.11 -1.61 12.17
N PRO A 85 20.96 -2.03 12.72
CA PRO A 85 19.92 -1.10 13.12
C PRO A 85 20.37 -0.26 14.31
N SER A 86 19.95 1.01 14.36
CA SER A 86 20.12 1.81 15.57
C SER A 86 19.23 1.28 16.70
N ARG A 87 19.61 1.53 17.96
CA ARG A 87 18.83 1.06 19.12
C ARG A 87 17.37 1.50 19.08
N GLY A 88 17.10 2.73 18.62
CA GLY A 88 15.74 3.23 18.42
C GLY A 88 14.96 2.53 17.31
N GLN A 89 15.63 2.16 16.22
CA GLN A 89 15.02 1.40 15.10
C GLN A 89 14.66 -0.03 15.49
N THR A 90 15.34 -0.63 16.48
CA THR A 90 14.96 -1.95 17.03
C THR A 90 13.86 -1.82 18.07
N PHE A 91 13.97 -0.83 18.97
CA PHE A 91 13.09 -0.66 20.12
C PHE A 91 11.63 -0.37 19.73
N TRP A 92 11.39 0.63 18.89
CA TRP A 92 10.02 1.08 18.60
C TRP A 92 9.16 0.03 17.86
N PRO A 93 9.64 -0.66 16.81
CA PRO A 93 8.88 -1.72 16.17
C PRO A 93 8.58 -2.89 17.11
N LEU A 94 9.53 -3.23 17.98
CA LEU A 94 9.36 -4.30 18.97
C LEU A 94 8.26 -3.97 19.99
N VAL A 95 8.29 -2.75 20.54
CA VAL A 95 7.27 -2.29 21.48
C VAL A 95 5.88 -2.29 20.85
N LYS A 96 5.75 -1.78 19.61
CA LYS A 96 4.49 -1.82 18.86
C LYS A 96 4.00 -3.25 18.62
N ALA A 97 4.89 -4.14 18.20
CA ALA A 97 4.57 -5.55 18.00
C ALA A 97 4.14 -6.24 19.29
N ALA A 98 4.86 -6.02 20.41
CA ALA A 98 4.50 -6.56 21.71
C ALA A 98 3.13 -6.08 22.19
N MET A 99 2.80 -4.79 21.98
CA MET A 99 1.47 -4.25 22.28
C MET A 99 0.36 -4.89 21.42
N LEU A 100 0.58 -5.04 20.11
CA LEU A 100 -0.38 -5.67 19.20
C LEU A 100 -0.61 -7.16 19.53
N VAL A 101 0.46 -7.90 19.82
CA VAL A 101 0.38 -9.30 20.25
C VAL A 101 -0.39 -9.41 21.57
N THR A 102 -0.09 -8.54 22.54
CA THR A 102 -0.80 -8.50 23.83
C THR A 102 -2.29 -8.19 23.63
N LEU A 103 -2.62 -7.22 22.76
CA LEU A 103 -4.01 -6.90 22.42
C LEU A 103 -4.72 -8.08 21.74
N GLY A 104 -4.04 -8.79 20.83
CA GLY A 104 -4.56 -10.00 20.20
C GLY A 104 -4.86 -11.11 21.23
N ILE A 105 -3.97 -11.30 22.21
CA ILE A 105 -4.19 -12.22 23.33
C ILE A 105 -5.41 -11.78 24.15
N ILE A 106 -5.53 -10.49 24.51
CA ILE A 106 -6.69 -9.97 25.25
C ILE A 106 -8.00 -10.26 24.51
N LEU A 107 -8.05 -9.97 23.21
CA LEU A 107 -9.24 -10.21 22.39
C LEU A 107 -9.57 -11.70 22.29
N GLY A 108 -8.57 -12.56 22.10
CA GLY A 108 -8.75 -14.01 22.06
C GLY A 108 -9.27 -14.58 23.38
N ILE A 109 -8.71 -14.14 24.50
CA ILE A 109 -9.14 -14.53 25.85
C ILE A 109 -10.58 -14.07 26.11
N PHE A 110 -10.93 -12.83 25.72
CA PHE A 110 -12.27 -12.29 25.86
C PHE A 110 -13.29 -13.10 25.02
N MET A 111 -12.97 -13.42 23.78
CA MET A 111 -13.84 -14.21 22.89
C MET A 111 -14.02 -15.65 23.36
N LEU A 112 -12.96 -16.27 23.86
CA LEU A 112 -12.98 -17.66 24.35
C LEU A 112 -13.44 -17.78 25.81
N LYS A 113 -13.77 -16.65 26.46
CA LYS A 113 -14.14 -16.54 27.89
C LYS A 113 -13.14 -17.25 28.82
N ILE A 114 -11.85 -17.13 28.50
CA ILE A 114 -10.76 -17.68 29.33
C ILE A 114 -10.46 -16.69 30.47
N GLN A 115 -10.24 -17.19 31.68
CA GLN A 115 -9.87 -16.36 32.82
C GLN A 115 -8.35 -16.30 32.96
N LEU A 116 -7.71 -15.33 32.30
CA LEU A 116 -6.29 -15.04 32.53
C LEU A 116 -6.16 -13.79 33.41
N THR A 117 -5.23 -13.82 34.37
CA THR A 117 -4.93 -12.67 35.22
C THR A 117 -4.32 -11.55 34.39
N ARG A 118 -4.85 -10.32 34.56
CA ARG A 118 -4.42 -9.14 33.79
C ARG A 118 -2.95 -8.80 34.03
N SER A 119 -2.44 -9.06 35.23
CA SER A 119 -1.04 -8.89 35.62
C SER A 119 -0.08 -9.71 34.76
N VAL A 120 -0.44 -10.94 34.38
CA VAL A 120 0.38 -11.79 33.50
C VAL A 120 0.55 -11.16 32.11
N LEU A 121 -0.48 -10.48 31.59
CA LEU A 121 -0.40 -9.80 30.30
C LEU A 121 0.52 -8.59 30.32
N PHE A 122 0.50 -7.80 31.40
CA PHE A 122 1.42 -6.67 31.57
C PHE A 122 2.87 -7.15 31.74
N LEU A 123 3.10 -8.18 32.56
CA LEU A 123 4.42 -8.78 32.72
C LEU A 123 4.92 -9.39 31.41
N PHE A 124 4.06 -10.08 30.66
CA PHE A 124 4.38 -10.61 29.35
C PHE A 124 4.83 -9.51 28.38
N ALA A 125 4.09 -8.40 28.29
CA ALA A 125 4.47 -7.29 27.41
C ALA A 125 5.84 -6.71 27.77
N ALA A 126 6.16 -6.57 29.06
CA ALA A 126 7.46 -6.08 29.51
C ALA A 126 8.59 -7.10 29.26
N ILE A 127 8.39 -8.36 29.66
CA ILE A 127 9.40 -9.43 29.56
C ILE A 127 9.70 -9.76 28.10
N SER A 128 8.70 -9.76 27.21
CA SER A 128 8.90 -10.02 25.78
C SER A 128 9.77 -8.96 25.11
N VAL A 129 9.57 -7.68 25.45
CA VAL A 129 10.44 -6.61 24.96
C VAL A 129 11.87 -6.78 25.47
N VAL A 130 12.05 -7.02 26.77
CA VAL A 130 13.38 -7.17 27.38
C VAL A 130 14.15 -8.37 26.79
N THR A 131 13.52 -9.55 26.72
CA THR A 131 14.17 -10.78 26.24
C THR A 131 14.57 -10.72 24.77
N VAL A 132 13.73 -10.12 23.91
CA VAL A 132 14.06 -9.97 22.49
C VAL A 132 15.14 -8.89 22.29
N LEU A 133 15.13 -7.80 23.07
CA LEU A 133 16.20 -6.80 23.04
C LEU A 133 17.55 -7.37 23.46
N THR A 134 17.59 -8.16 24.54
CA THR A 134 18.85 -8.77 25.01
C THR A 134 19.38 -9.77 23.99
N LYS A 135 18.50 -10.57 23.39
CA LYS A 135 18.86 -11.46 22.26
C LYS A 135 19.46 -10.67 21.10
N GLU A 136 18.85 -9.56 20.69
CA GLU A 136 19.37 -8.73 19.59
C GLU A 136 20.73 -8.11 19.91
N GLU A 137 20.92 -7.53 21.10
CA GLU A 137 22.23 -6.96 21.50
C GLU A 137 23.31 -8.06 21.56
N LEU A 138 23.00 -9.24 22.10
CA LEU A 138 23.93 -10.37 22.13
C LEU A 138 24.31 -10.86 20.73
N TRP A 139 23.31 -10.97 19.84
CA TRP A 139 23.54 -11.38 18.46
C TRP A 139 24.40 -10.36 17.69
N GLN A 140 24.19 -9.08 17.95
CA GLN A 140 25.04 -8.02 17.40
C GLN A 140 26.47 -8.08 17.96
N LEU A 141 26.65 -8.34 19.25
CA LEU A 141 27.96 -8.48 19.88
C LEU A 141 28.74 -9.67 19.30
N ILE A 142 28.10 -10.83 19.16
CA ILE A 142 28.72 -12.04 18.57
C ILE A 142 29.09 -11.80 17.09
N ARG A 143 28.24 -11.12 16.33
CA ARG A 143 28.55 -10.76 14.93
C ARG A 143 29.73 -9.81 14.84
N ARG A 144 29.80 -8.81 15.73
CA ARG A 144 30.91 -7.85 15.78
C ARG A 144 32.22 -8.50 16.18
N SER A 145 32.21 -9.49 17.08
CA SER A 145 33.44 -10.16 17.53
C SER A 145 33.98 -11.18 16.53
N ARG A 146 33.12 -11.75 15.68
CA ARG A 146 33.50 -12.72 14.64
C ARG A 146 33.92 -12.10 13.31
N MET A 147 33.72 -10.80 13.12
CA MET A 147 34.04 -10.11 11.88
C MET A 147 35.27 -9.21 12.04
N THR A 148 36.19 -9.28 11.09
CA THR A 148 37.28 -8.32 10.95
C THR A 148 36.72 -6.97 10.50
N ARG A 149 37.36 -5.84 10.84
CA ARG A 149 36.93 -4.50 10.35
C ARG A 149 36.77 -4.44 8.82
N ALA A 150 37.53 -5.24 8.08
CA ALA A 150 37.45 -5.37 6.63
C ALA A 150 36.18 -6.08 6.13
N ASP A 151 35.58 -6.99 6.92
CA ASP A 151 34.35 -7.69 6.54
C ASP A 151 33.09 -6.87 6.84
N LEU A 152 33.21 -5.88 7.72
CA LEU A 152 32.12 -5.01 8.16
C LEU A 152 31.86 -3.84 7.20
N GLN A 153 32.83 -3.51 6.35
CA GLN A 153 32.78 -2.39 5.42
C GLN A 153 32.95 -2.85 3.97
N LYS A 154 31.88 -2.75 3.18
CA LYS A 154 31.98 -2.90 1.72
C LYS A 154 32.86 -1.77 1.16
N ARG A 155 33.85 -2.10 0.34
CA ARG A 155 34.75 -1.16 -0.33
C ARG A 155 34.23 -0.96 -1.75
N LEU A 156 33.60 0.19 -1.99
CA LEU A 156 32.94 0.48 -3.25
C LEU A 156 33.83 1.30 -4.17
N ILE A 157 33.80 0.94 -5.45
CA ILE A 157 34.15 1.86 -6.55
C ILE A 157 32.85 2.38 -7.15
N LEU A 158 32.71 3.71 -7.22
CA LEU A 158 31.60 4.37 -7.89
C LEU A 158 31.96 4.57 -9.36
N LEU A 159 31.17 4.02 -10.26
CA LEU A 159 31.34 4.19 -11.69
C LEU A 159 30.26 5.11 -12.24
N GLY A 160 30.66 6.20 -12.90
CA GLY A 160 29.76 7.19 -13.49
C GLY A 160 30.50 8.45 -13.88
N THR A 161 29.81 9.39 -14.52
CA THR A 161 30.34 10.74 -14.74
C THR A 161 30.47 11.48 -13.41
N GLY A 162 31.35 12.48 -13.32
CA GLY A 162 31.56 13.22 -12.06
C GLY A 162 30.31 13.90 -11.47
N GLU A 163 29.31 14.20 -12.31
CA GLU A 163 28.01 14.72 -11.84
C GLU A 163 27.14 13.59 -11.24
N GLU A 164 27.06 12.44 -11.93
CA GLU A 164 26.32 11.26 -11.47
C GLU A 164 26.92 10.66 -10.18
N THR A 165 28.25 10.56 -10.07
CA THR A 165 28.93 10.10 -8.85
C THR A 165 28.70 11.08 -7.72
N GLY A 166 28.73 12.40 -7.99
CA GLY A 166 28.42 13.44 -7.03
C GLY A 166 26.98 13.40 -6.50
N GLU A 167 25.99 13.17 -7.38
CA GLU A 167 24.60 12.97 -6.96
C GLU A 167 24.42 11.71 -6.12
N MET A 168 25.02 10.60 -6.55
CA MET A 168 24.99 9.33 -5.82
C MET A 168 25.64 9.49 -4.44
N LEU A 169 26.79 10.17 -4.36
CA LEU A 169 27.45 10.51 -3.10
C LEU A 169 26.61 11.41 -2.20
N LYS A 170 25.80 12.34 -2.73
CA LYS A 170 24.85 13.12 -1.92
C LYS A 170 23.71 12.24 -1.39
N ARG A 171 23.19 11.31 -2.19
CA ARG A 171 22.14 10.35 -1.78
C ARG A 171 22.64 9.40 -0.70
N ILE A 172 23.89 8.96 -0.83
CA ILE A 172 24.57 8.05 0.09
C ILE A 172 25.10 8.81 1.32
N GLY A 173 25.55 10.05 1.14
CA GLY A 173 26.29 10.89 2.07
C GLY A 173 25.42 11.76 2.97
N GLY A 174 24.46 11.14 3.67
CA GLY A 174 23.67 11.77 4.73
C GLY A 174 23.56 10.94 6.02
N GLY A 175 24.15 9.75 6.09
CA GLY A 175 24.02 8.85 7.23
C GLY A 175 25.36 8.28 7.70
N GLN A 176 25.53 8.18 9.02
CA GLN A 176 26.61 7.51 9.74
C GLN A 176 26.66 5.98 9.49
N ASP A 177 26.48 5.54 8.24
CA ASP A 177 26.41 4.13 7.90
C ASP A 177 27.82 3.56 7.70
N ASN A 178 28.37 2.99 8.78
CA ASN A 178 29.67 2.33 8.78
C ASN A 178 29.69 1.01 7.97
N SER A 179 28.63 0.67 7.21
CA SER A 179 28.58 -0.57 6.43
C SER A 179 29.29 -0.52 5.09
N PHE A 180 29.66 0.67 4.61
CA PHE A 180 30.39 0.82 3.36
C PHE A 180 31.37 2.00 3.37
N ARG A 181 32.36 1.94 2.48
CA ARG A 181 33.37 2.98 2.23
C ARG A 181 33.55 3.10 0.73
N VAL A 182 33.28 4.27 0.19
CA VAL A 182 33.67 4.61 -1.18
C VAL A 182 35.18 4.78 -1.19
N VAL A 183 35.88 3.99 -2.00
CA VAL A 183 37.34 4.02 -2.07
C VAL A 183 37.82 4.81 -3.27
N GLN A 184 37.10 4.76 -4.40
CA GLN A 184 37.46 5.44 -5.62
C GLN A 184 36.20 5.80 -6.44
N GLU A 185 36.26 6.91 -7.15
CA GLU A 185 35.35 7.27 -8.24
C GLU A 185 36.04 7.00 -9.58
N PHE A 186 35.32 6.42 -10.53
CA PHE A 186 35.86 5.99 -11.82
C PHE A 186 34.92 6.41 -12.97
N ASP A 187 35.43 7.18 -13.93
CA ASP A 187 34.69 7.60 -15.11
C ASP A 187 35.13 6.81 -16.35
N ILE A 188 34.32 5.83 -16.74
CA ILE A 188 34.62 4.96 -17.87
C ILE A 188 34.61 5.66 -19.23
N ASN A 189 34.07 6.87 -19.32
CA ASN A 189 34.13 7.66 -20.54
C ASN A 189 35.51 8.33 -20.71
N ARG A 190 36.29 8.43 -19.64
CA ARG A 190 37.60 9.08 -19.61
C ARG A 190 38.74 8.09 -19.44
N GLU A 191 38.51 7.01 -18.70
CA GLU A 191 39.52 6.04 -18.31
C GLU A 191 39.23 4.65 -18.91
N PRO A 192 40.26 3.92 -19.37
CA PRO A 192 40.08 2.59 -19.94
C PRO A 192 39.74 1.56 -18.85
N ILE A 193 38.99 0.51 -19.21
CA ILE A 193 38.59 -0.58 -18.29
C ILE A 193 39.79 -1.28 -17.64
N GLY A 194 40.95 -1.30 -18.30
CA GLY A 194 42.17 -1.86 -17.70
C GLY A 194 42.59 -1.18 -16.40
N ASP A 195 42.28 0.12 -16.24
CA ASP A 195 42.58 0.87 -15.02
C ASP A 195 41.53 0.60 -13.92
N LEU A 196 40.29 0.27 -14.29
CA LEU A 196 39.29 -0.22 -13.35
C LEU A 196 39.79 -1.50 -12.65
N VAL A 197 40.33 -2.46 -13.40
CA VAL A 197 40.86 -3.71 -12.84
C VAL A 197 42.03 -3.45 -11.90
N LYS A 198 42.95 -2.55 -12.26
CA LYS A 198 44.03 -2.14 -11.35
C LYS A 198 43.48 -1.56 -10.05
N HIS A 199 42.49 -0.68 -10.13
CA HIS A 199 41.87 -0.10 -8.94
C HIS A 199 41.11 -1.12 -8.10
N LEU A 200 40.46 -2.13 -8.72
CA LEU A 200 39.87 -3.26 -8.00
C LEU A 200 40.93 -3.97 -7.14
N HIS A 201 42.12 -4.21 -7.69
CA HIS A 201 43.22 -4.88 -6.98
C HIS A 201 43.86 -3.99 -5.91
N GLU A 202 44.26 -2.76 -6.25
CA GLU A 202 44.94 -1.81 -5.36
C GLU A 202 44.13 -1.49 -4.11
N HIS A 203 42.83 -1.25 -4.31
CA HIS A 203 41.92 -0.87 -3.24
C HIS A 203 41.20 -2.07 -2.63
N SER A 204 41.42 -3.26 -3.20
CA SER A 204 40.74 -4.51 -2.84
C SER A 204 39.21 -4.32 -2.81
N ALA A 205 38.68 -3.60 -3.78
CA ALA A 205 37.25 -3.31 -3.85
C ALA A 205 36.45 -4.61 -4.01
N ASN A 206 35.34 -4.73 -3.28
CA ASN A 206 34.49 -5.92 -3.33
C ASN A 206 33.11 -5.65 -3.93
N VAL A 207 32.81 -4.38 -4.24
CA VAL A 207 31.60 -3.96 -4.93
C VAL A 207 31.91 -2.83 -5.91
N VAL A 208 31.35 -2.89 -7.12
CA VAL A 208 31.29 -1.76 -8.07
C VAL A 208 29.86 -1.29 -8.19
N LEU A 209 29.59 -0.02 -7.90
CA LEU A 209 28.27 0.59 -8.08
C LEU A 209 28.29 1.46 -9.34
N ILE A 210 27.53 1.05 -10.34
CA ILE A 210 27.38 1.72 -11.63
C ILE A 210 26.18 2.68 -11.55
N SER A 211 26.47 3.97 -11.65
CA SER A 211 25.49 5.03 -11.89
C SER A 211 25.56 5.38 -13.38
N ALA A 212 24.65 4.82 -14.18
CA ALA A 212 24.70 4.90 -15.64
C ALA A 212 23.52 5.70 -16.21
N GLY A 213 23.31 6.93 -15.74
CA GLY A 213 22.31 7.83 -16.32
C GLY A 213 22.53 8.08 -17.82
N HIS A 214 23.81 8.14 -18.22
CA HIS A 214 24.21 8.48 -19.59
C HIS A 214 25.26 7.54 -20.22
N THR A 215 25.60 6.43 -19.55
CA THR A 215 26.61 5.49 -20.06
C THR A 215 25.99 4.49 -21.06
N LYS A 216 26.69 4.19 -22.15
CA LYS A 216 26.23 3.22 -23.16
C LYS A 216 26.14 1.80 -22.58
N PHE A 217 25.08 1.06 -22.94
CA PHE A 217 24.89 -0.32 -22.47
C PHE A 217 26.06 -1.24 -22.80
N ASP A 218 26.68 -1.11 -23.97
CA ASP A 218 27.87 -1.89 -24.36
C ASP A 218 29.03 -1.73 -23.37
N VAL A 219 29.19 -0.54 -22.79
CA VAL A 219 30.25 -0.23 -21.83
C VAL A 219 29.92 -0.83 -20.46
N ILE A 220 28.65 -0.78 -20.06
CA ILE A 220 28.16 -1.41 -18.82
C ILE A 220 28.40 -2.93 -18.88
N GLU A 221 28.12 -3.57 -20.02
CA GLU A 221 28.37 -4.99 -20.23
C GLU A 221 29.86 -5.34 -20.06
N GLN A 222 30.77 -4.54 -20.63
CA GLN A 222 32.20 -4.77 -20.48
C GLN A 222 32.67 -4.65 -19.02
N VAL A 223 32.14 -3.70 -18.26
CA VAL A 223 32.41 -3.57 -16.82
C VAL A 223 31.91 -4.79 -16.06
N ILE A 224 30.68 -5.22 -16.33
CA ILE A 224 30.09 -6.38 -15.68
C ILE A 224 30.96 -7.61 -15.95
N ASN A 225 31.35 -7.85 -17.20
CA ASN A 225 32.21 -8.96 -17.58
C ASN A 225 33.59 -8.90 -16.88
N ALA A 226 34.23 -7.72 -16.83
CA ALA A 226 35.50 -7.54 -16.13
C ALA A 226 35.37 -7.81 -14.63
N CYS A 227 34.31 -7.33 -13.99
CA CYS A 227 34.06 -7.56 -12.56
C CYS A 227 33.69 -9.02 -12.26
N GLU A 228 32.96 -9.69 -13.16
CA GLU A 228 32.60 -11.11 -13.04
C GLU A 228 33.85 -11.99 -13.07
N LEU A 229 34.81 -11.71 -13.96
CA LEU A 229 36.10 -12.40 -14.01
C LEU A 229 36.91 -12.26 -12.71
N GLU A 230 36.84 -11.09 -12.06
CA GLU A 230 37.50 -10.80 -10.79
C GLU A 230 36.71 -11.27 -9.56
N GLY A 231 35.48 -11.78 -9.74
CA GLY A 231 34.60 -12.22 -8.65
C GLY A 231 34.05 -11.08 -7.79
N VAL A 232 33.98 -9.86 -8.34
CA VAL A 232 33.53 -8.64 -7.66
C VAL A 232 32.02 -8.43 -7.91
N GLU A 233 31.28 -8.06 -6.87
CA GLU A 233 29.82 -7.84 -6.99
C GLU A 233 29.54 -6.50 -7.71
N VAL A 234 28.70 -6.52 -8.74
CA VAL A 234 28.29 -5.30 -9.46
C VAL A 234 26.87 -4.90 -9.09
N TRP A 235 26.68 -3.65 -8.70
CA TRP A 235 25.40 -3.01 -8.44
C TRP A 235 25.11 -2.01 -9.54
N LEU A 236 24.05 -2.20 -10.31
CA LEU A 236 23.59 -1.23 -11.30
C LEU A 236 22.47 -0.40 -10.69
N ALA A 237 22.68 0.91 -10.54
CA ALA A 237 21.65 1.82 -10.11
C ALA A 237 20.55 1.89 -11.18
N ALA A 238 19.28 1.73 -10.77
CA ALA A 238 18.13 1.74 -11.67
C ALA A 238 17.57 3.15 -11.95
N ASP A 239 18.38 4.19 -11.77
CA ASP A 239 18.01 5.60 -11.91
C ASP A 239 18.31 6.18 -13.30
N PHE A 240 18.74 5.35 -14.25
CA PHE A 240 18.94 5.72 -15.66
C PHE A 240 17.65 6.13 -16.38
N PHE A 241 16.48 5.85 -15.81
CA PHE A 241 15.21 6.41 -16.27
C PHE A 241 14.72 7.48 -15.31
N ASN A 242 14.76 8.75 -15.74
CA ASN A 242 14.12 9.88 -15.06
C ASN A 242 12.59 9.79 -15.14
N THR A 243 12.00 8.73 -14.61
CA THR A 243 10.54 8.63 -14.53
C THR A 243 10.04 9.46 -13.35
N GLN A 244 9.33 10.55 -13.64
CA GLN A 244 8.76 11.44 -12.62
C GLN A 244 7.74 10.75 -11.68
N ILE A 245 7.20 9.58 -12.07
CA ILE A 245 6.02 8.97 -11.44
C ILE A 245 6.19 7.45 -11.18
N ALA A 246 6.92 6.73 -12.04
CA ALA A 246 6.94 5.27 -11.98
C ALA A 246 7.90 4.75 -10.91
N ARG A 247 7.45 3.75 -10.13
CA ARG A 247 8.31 2.99 -9.23
C ARG A 247 8.92 1.81 -9.99
N THR A 248 10.22 1.62 -9.88
CA THR A 248 10.94 0.48 -10.46
C THR A 248 10.83 -0.75 -9.57
N ALA A 249 10.51 -1.89 -10.17
CA ALA A 249 10.51 -3.20 -9.54
C ALA A 249 11.23 -4.21 -10.44
N VAL A 250 11.83 -5.24 -9.84
CA VAL A 250 12.37 -6.38 -10.60
C VAL A 250 11.34 -7.48 -10.57
N ASP A 251 10.94 -7.95 -11.75
CA ASP A 251 10.01 -9.07 -11.95
C ASP A 251 10.66 -10.15 -12.82
N ASP A 252 10.02 -11.32 -12.95
CA ASP A 252 10.46 -12.39 -13.83
C ASP A 252 9.36 -12.75 -14.84
N PHE A 253 9.71 -12.83 -16.12
CA PHE A 253 8.82 -13.31 -17.16
C PHE A 253 9.46 -14.48 -17.89
N HIS A 254 9.03 -15.70 -17.54
CA HIS A 254 9.55 -16.95 -18.12
C HIS A 254 11.08 -17.11 -17.98
N GLY A 255 11.63 -16.76 -16.82
CA GLY A 255 13.08 -16.85 -16.55
C GLY A 255 13.89 -15.65 -17.06
N VAL A 256 13.23 -14.64 -17.63
CA VAL A 256 13.85 -13.38 -18.02
C VAL A 256 13.61 -12.36 -16.92
N PRO A 257 14.65 -11.86 -16.23
CA PRO A 257 14.50 -10.78 -15.27
C PRO A 257 14.10 -9.50 -16.00
N LEU A 258 13.00 -8.88 -15.59
CA LEU A 258 12.47 -7.64 -16.14
C LEU A 258 12.58 -6.50 -15.12
N LEU A 259 12.94 -5.31 -15.61
CA LEU A 259 12.77 -4.07 -14.86
C LEU A 259 11.41 -3.47 -15.22
N VAL A 260 10.47 -3.50 -14.27
CA VAL A 260 9.07 -3.07 -14.47
C VAL A 260 8.84 -1.69 -13.84
N PHE A 261 8.15 -0.82 -14.57
CA PHE A 261 7.81 0.54 -14.17
C PHE A 261 6.32 0.61 -13.81
N HIS A 262 6.00 0.72 -12.52
CA HIS A 262 4.62 0.81 -12.05
C HIS A 262 4.22 2.27 -11.80
N THR A 263 3.16 2.74 -12.47
CA THR A 263 2.56 4.07 -12.22
C THR A 263 1.42 4.05 -11.20
N THR A 264 1.02 2.86 -10.76
CA THR A 264 -0.05 2.62 -9.78
C THR A 264 0.49 1.80 -8.61
N PRO A 265 -0.15 1.87 -7.43
CA PRO A 265 0.18 0.99 -6.31
C PRO A 265 0.17 -0.48 -6.76
N THR A 266 1.25 -1.21 -6.45
CA THR A 266 1.36 -2.63 -6.75
C THR A 266 0.27 -3.43 -6.01
N ALA A 267 -0.02 -4.64 -6.49
CA ALA A 267 -0.92 -5.57 -5.81
C ALA A 267 -0.44 -5.74 -4.35
N SER A 268 -1.19 -5.16 -3.42
CA SER A 268 -0.82 -5.06 -2.01
C SER A 268 -1.97 -5.60 -1.17
N LEU A 269 -1.67 -5.98 0.08
CA LEU A 269 -2.69 -6.35 1.07
C LEU A 269 -3.77 -5.26 1.20
N GLN A 270 -3.39 -3.99 1.04
CA GLN A 270 -4.35 -2.88 1.03
C GLN A 270 -5.29 -2.94 -0.17
N GLY A 271 -4.81 -3.35 -1.35
CA GLY A 271 -5.64 -3.54 -2.54
C GLY A 271 -6.65 -4.68 -2.39
N LEU A 272 -6.24 -5.79 -1.77
CA LEU A 272 -7.17 -6.89 -1.42
C LEU A 272 -8.20 -6.46 -0.38
N ALA A 273 -7.76 -5.76 0.67
CA ALA A 273 -8.66 -5.20 1.68
C ALA A 273 -9.67 -4.22 1.06
N LYS A 274 -9.23 -3.37 0.11
CA LYS A 274 -10.11 -2.47 -0.65
C LYS A 274 -11.17 -3.26 -1.41
N GLN A 275 -10.81 -4.32 -2.11
CA GLN A 275 -11.79 -5.16 -2.83
C GLN A 275 -12.81 -5.79 -1.87
N GLY A 276 -12.37 -6.24 -0.70
CA GLY A 276 -13.25 -6.75 0.35
C GLY A 276 -14.22 -5.67 0.87
N ILE A 277 -13.71 -4.47 1.15
CA ILE A 277 -14.52 -3.31 1.59
C ILE A 277 -15.52 -2.92 0.52
N ASP A 278 -15.10 -2.85 -0.74
CA ASP A 278 -15.97 -2.50 -1.87
C ASP A 278 -17.12 -3.52 -2.01
N PHE A 279 -16.80 -4.81 -1.95
CA PHE A 279 -17.80 -5.88 -2.06
C PHE A 279 -18.77 -5.87 -0.87
N VAL A 280 -18.26 -5.92 0.36
CA VAL A 280 -19.05 -5.98 1.59
C VAL A 280 -19.88 -4.71 1.74
N GLY A 281 -19.27 -3.55 1.50
CA GLY A 281 -19.95 -2.26 1.56
C GLY A 281 -21.07 -2.14 0.52
N ALA A 282 -20.81 -2.52 -0.74
CA ALA A 282 -21.84 -2.50 -1.78
C ALA A 282 -22.98 -3.48 -1.48
N PHE A 283 -22.66 -4.67 -0.96
CA PHE A 283 -23.66 -5.69 -0.58
C PHE A 283 -24.60 -5.17 0.52
N PHE A 284 -24.05 -4.64 1.61
CA PHE A 284 -24.85 -4.08 2.71
C PHE A 284 -25.64 -2.84 2.28
N MET A 285 -25.05 -1.94 1.48
CA MET A 285 -25.76 -0.79 0.95
C MET A 285 -26.93 -1.20 0.05
N LEU A 286 -26.76 -2.21 -0.81
CA LEU A 286 -27.86 -2.73 -1.63
C LEU A 286 -28.97 -3.32 -0.77
N LEU A 287 -28.63 -4.09 0.26
CA LEU A 287 -29.63 -4.67 1.17
C LEU A 287 -30.42 -3.57 1.89
N LEU A 288 -29.71 -2.62 2.51
CA LEU A 288 -30.30 -1.54 3.29
C LEU A 288 -31.09 -0.55 2.44
N LEU A 289 -30.59 -0.20 1.26
CA LEU A 289 -31.21 0.77 0.36
C LEU A 289 -32.20 0.14 -0.62
N SER A 290 -32.39 -1.18 -0.60
CA SER A 290 -33.33 -1.87 -1.49
C SER A 290 -34.77 -1.32 -1.43
N PRO A 291 -35.35 -0.94 -0.27
CA PRO A 291 -36.69 -0.35 -0.24
C PRO A 291 -36.71 1.03 -0.92
N VAL A 292 -35.68 1.85 -0.70
CA VAL A 292 -35.55 3.17 -1.33
C VAL A 292 -35.38 3.03 -2.85
N MET A 293 -34.59 2.06 -3.29
CA MET A 293 -34.41 1.76 -4.72
C MET A 293 -35.71 1.30 -5.37
N LEU A 294 -36.52 0.51 -4.68
CA LEU A 294 -37.85 0.11 -5.16
C LEU A 294 -38.78 1.32 -5.34
N ILE A 295 -38.82 2.23 -4.35
CA ILE A 295 -39.61 3.47 -4.44
C ILE A 295 -39.14 4.32 -5.62
N CYS A 296 -37.83 4.49 -5.79
CA CYS A 296 -37.25 5.22 -6.93
C CYS A 296 -37.63 4.56 -8.27
N ALA A 297 -37.55 3.23 -8.34
CA ALA A 297 -37.91 2.46 -9.53
C ALA A 297 -39.38 2.66 -9.93
N LEU A 298 -40.30 2.60 -8.96
CA LEU A 298 -41.73 2.85 -9.16
C LEU A 298 -41.99 4.30 -9.59
N ALA A 299 -41.37 5.27 -8.92
CA ALA A 299 -41.50 6.68 -9.27
C ALA A 299 -41.08 6.95 -10.72
N VAL A 300 -39.95 6.40 -11.17
CA VAL A 300 -39.50 6.52 -12.57
C VAL A 300 -40.46 5.82 -13.52
N ARG A 301 -40.96 4.62 -13.17
CA ARG A 301 -41.85 3.81 -14.01
C ARG A 301 -43.21 4.45 -14.24
N PHE A 302 -43.75 5.15 -13.25
CA PHE A 302 -45.07 5.79 -13.32
C PHE A 302 -45.04 7.21 -13.89
N THR A 303 -43.90 7.91 -13.80
CA THR A 303 -43.80 9.30 -14.26
C THR A 303 -43.16 9.47 -15.65
N SER A 304 -42.56 8.41 -16.21
CA SER A 304 -41.93 8.47 -17.53
C SER A 304 -42.06 7.16 -18.32
N PRO A 305 -42.33 7.20 -19.64
CA PRO A 305 -42.43 6.01 -20.47
C PRO A 305 -41.04 5.38 -20.73
N GLY A 306 -40.97 4.04 -20.74
CA GLY A 306 -39.77 3.23 -21.07
C GLY A 306 -39.06 2.60 -19.84
N PRO A 307 -37.81 2.10 -19.98
CA PRO A 307 -37.12 1.34 -18.94
C PRO A 307 -36.71 2.17 -17.72
N VAL A 308 -36.82 1.58 -16.54
CA VAL A 308 -36.44 2.19 -15.25
C VAL A 308 -34.95 2.46 -15.15
N LEU A 309 -34.13 1.50 -15.62
CA LEU A 309 -32.68 1.61 -15.60
C LEU A 309 -32.16 2.16 -16.93
N PHE A 310 -31.36 3.21 -16.84
CA PHE A 310 -30.53 3.71 -17.91
C PHE A 310 -29.19 2.94 -17.92
N ARG A 311 -28.72 2.62 -19.12
CA ARG A 311 -27.48 1.86 -19.35
C ARG A 311 -26.58 2.64 -20.30
N GLN A 312 -25.34 2.88 -19.92
CA GLN A 312 -24.38 3.59 -20.76
C GLN A 312 -23.00 2.96 -20.69
N LYS A 313 -22.32 2.85 -21.84
CA LYS A 313 -20.92 2.42 -21.87
C LYS A 313 -20.02 3.51 -21.32
N ARG A 314 -19.21 3.15 -20.33
CA ARG A 314 -18.22 4.01 -19.69
C ARG A 314 -16.84 3.37 -19.76
N SER A 315 -15.80 4.19 -19.72
CA SER A 315 -14.41 3.73 -19.68
C SER A 315 -14.04 3.26 -18.27
N GLY A 316 -13.65 2.00 -18.15
CA GLY A 316 -13.12 1.41 -16.92
C GLY A 316 -11.59 1.35 -16.93
N VAL A 317 -11.04 0.36 -16.21
CA VAL A 317 -9.59 0.13 -16.09
C VAL A 317 -8.96 -0.06 -17.47
N ASN A 318 -7.85 0.64 -17.72
CA ASN A 318 -7.13 0.70 -18.98
C ASN A 318 -8.00 1.12 -20.17
N GLY A 319 -9.12 1.80 -19.92
CA GLY A 319 -10.08 2.21 -20.93
C GLY A 319 -11.03 1.09 -21.39
N ARG A 320 -11.01 -0.09 -20.75
CA ARG A 320 -11.93 -1.19 -21.08
C ARG A 320 -13.38 -0.74 -20.85
N PRO A 321 -14.26 -0.78 -21.87
CA PRO A 321 -15.64 -0.36 -21.71
C PRO A 321 -16.42 -1.29 -20.76
N PHE A 322 -17.25 -0.72 -19.90
CA PHE A 322 -18.25 -1.45 -19.10
C PHE A 322 -19.60 -0.74 -19.13
N THR A 323 -20.68 -1.47 -18.86
CA THR A 323 -22.03 -0.90 -18.82
C THR A 323 -22.33 -0.38 -17.42
N MET A 324 -22.47 0.93 -17.28
CA MET A 324 -22.85 1.60 -16.04
C MET A 324 -24.38 1.65 -15.91
N PHE A 325 -24.90 1.33 -14.73
CA PHE A 325 -26.33 1.37 -14.42
C PHE A 325 -26.70 2.65 -13.65
N LYS A 326 -27.81 3.29 -14.03
CA LYS A 326 -28.42 4.41 -13.29
C LYS A 326 -29.94 4.31 -13.34
N PHE A 327 -30.65 4.94 -12.41
CA PHE A 327 -32.07 5.20 -12.66
C PHE A 327 -32.20 6.26 -13.75
N ARG A 328 -33.19 6.07 -14.61
CA ARG A 328 -33.47 7.06 -15.65
C ARG A 328 -34.01 8.34 -15.02
N SER A 329 -33.27 9.43 -15.20
CA SER A 329 -33.64 10.77 -14.75
C SER A 329 -34.02 11.71 -15.90
N MET A 330 -33.73 11.34 -17.15
CA MET A 330 -34.01 12.13 -18.36
C MET A 330 -35.03 11.44 -19.28
N GLY A 331 -35.63 12.21 -20.19
CA GLY A 331 -36.49 11.67 -21.25
C GLY A 331 -35.76 10.70 -22.19
N THR A 332 -36.49 9.81 -22.86
CA THR A 332 -35.91 8.77 -23.75
C THR A 332 -35.10 9.34 -24.92
N ASN A 333 -35.41 10.56 -25.35
CA ASN A 333 -34.75 11.22 -26.49
C ASN A 333 -33.57 12.10 -26.05
N ALA A 334 -33.12 12.01 -24.79
CA ALA A 334 -32.14 12.93 -24.22
C ALA A 334 -30.77 12.89 -24.92
N GLU A 335 -30.28 11.72 -25.33
CA GLU A 335 -29.01 11.59 -26.04
C GLU A 335 -29.07 12.23 -27.44
N GLN A 336 -30.18 12.09 -28.17
CA GLN A 336 -30.38 12.73 -29.47
C GLN A 336 -30.33 14.26 -29.36
N ARG A 337 -30.92 14.81 -28.29
CA ARG A 337 -30.93 16.24 -27.99
C ARG A 337 -29.63 16.77 -27.37
N LYS A 338 -28.62 15.92 -27.13
CA LYS A 338 -27.34 16.36 -26.55
C LYS A 338 -26.63 17.37 -27.47
N HIS A 339 -26.70 17.16 -28.78
CA HIS A 339 -26.08 18.07 -29.77
C HIS A 339 -26.75 19.45 -29.79
N GLU A 340 -28.07 19.53 -29.60
CA GLU A 340 -28.83 20.79 -29.53
C GLU A 340 -28.39 21.67 -28.35
N LEU A 341 -27.87 21.06 -27.29
CA LEU A 341 -27.46 21.74 -26.05
C LEU A 341 -25.95 21.99 -25.98
N ALA A 342 -25.19 21.70 -27.04
CA ALA A 342 -23.73 21.91 -27.08
C ALA A 342 -23.35 23.37 -26.76
N ALA A 343 -24.16 24.34 -27.21
CA ALA A 343 -23.96 25.76 -26.94
C ALA A 343 -24.16 26.16 -25.47
N MET A 344 -24.79 25.31 -24.66
CA MET A 344 -25.03 25.54 -23.23
C MET A 344 -23.99 24.82 -22.33
N ASN A 345 -22.95 24.22 -22.91
CA ASN A 345 -21.95 23.48 -22.14
C ASN A 345 -21.16 24.42 -21.21
N GLU A 346 -21.22 24.15 -19.92
CA GLU A 346 -20.57 24.95 -18.86
C GLU A 346 -19.15 24.46 -18.52
N MET A 347 -18.73 23.32 -19.07
CA MET A 347 -17.42 22.71 -18.81
C MET A 347 -16.55 22.75 -20.07
N SER A 348 -15.28 23.16 -19.91
CA SER A 348 -14.30 23.11 -21.00
C SER A 348 -13.83 21.67 -21.28
N GLY A 349 -13.32 21.44 -22.49
CA GLY A 349 -12.75 20.15 -22.89
C GLY A 349 -13.78 19.11 -23.33
N PRO A 350 -13.46 17.79 -23.25
CA PRO A 350 -14.22 16.73 -23.91
C PRO A 350 -15.50 16.33 -23.16
N VAL A 351 -15.80 16.95 -22.02
CA VAL A 351 -16.93 16.62 -21.15
C VAL A 351 -18.09 17.57 -21.40
N PHE A 352 -19.30 17.03 -21.32
CA PHE A 352 -20.53 17.79 -21.42
C PHE A 352 -21.21 17.95 -20.05
N LYS A 353 -21.44 19.21 -19.62
CA LYS A 353 -22.13 19.55 -18.37
C LYS A 353 -23.01 20.78 -18.56
N VAL A 354 -24.27 20.69 -18.15
CA VAL A 354 -25.25 21.79 -18.14
C VAL A 354 -25.99 21.72 -16.82
N SER A 355 -26.10 22.84 -16.10
CA SER A 355 -26.79 22.88 -14.81
C SER A 355 -28.32 22.74 -15.01
N ALA A 356 -28.95 23.69 -15.72
CA ALA A 356 -30.40 23.65 -15.96
C ALA A 356 -30.81 22.81 -17.19
N ASP A 357 -30.44 21.52 -17.20
CA ASP A 357 -30.68 20.66 -18.36
C ASP A 357 -32.20 20.39 -18.60
N PRO A 358 -32.78 20.86 -19.73
CA PRO A 358 -34.21 20.74 -20.01
C PRO A 358 -34.65 19.31 -20.29
N ARG A 359 -33.71 18.36 -20.43
CA ARG A 359 -34.00 16.94 -20.68
C ARG A 359 -34.35 16.17 -19.40
N ILE A 360 -34.14 16.77 -18.23
CA ILE A 360 -34.38 16.15 -16.92
C ILE A 360 -35.88 16.16 -16.60
N THR A 361 -36.42 15.00 -16.19
CA THR A 361 -37.81 14.87 -15.70
C THR A 361 -37.97 15.46 -14.29
N PRO A 362 -39.18 15.86 -13.85
CA PRO A 362 -39.40 16.37 -12.49
C PRO A 362 -38.92 15.41 -11.38
N VAL A 363 -39.24 14.12 -11.50
CA VAL A 363 -38.73 13.06 -10.60
C VAL A 363 -37.22 12.91 -10.75
N GLY A 364 -36.69 12.94 -11.97
CA GLY A 364 -35.26 12.89 -12.24
C GLY A 364 -34.47 14.02 -11.58
N ARG A 365 -35.05 15.22 -11.47
CA ARG A 365 -34.45 16.36 -10.75
C ARG A 365 -34.28 16.04 -9.27
N PHE A 366 -35.30 15.44 -8.63
CA PHE A 366 -35.21 14.99 -7.25
C PHE A 366 -34.17 13.87 -7.08
N LEU A 367 -34.19 12.87 -7.96
CA LEU A 367 -33.23 11.76 -7.90
C LEU A 367 -31.79 12.24 -8.03
N ARG A 368 -31.50 13.13 -8.99
CA ARG A 368 -30.16 13.71 -9.17
C ARG A 368 -29.74 14.60 -8.00
N ARG A 369 -30.69 15.34 -7.40
CA ARG A 369 -30.41 16.20 -6.25
C ARG A 369 -29.82 15.42 -5.09
N TYR A 370 -30.41 14.29 -4.77
CA TYR A 370 -29.97 13.41 -3.68
C TYR A 370 -29.09 12.25 -4.18
N SER A 371 -28.56 12.33 -5.40
CA SER A 371 -27.75 11.27 -6.05
C SER A 371 -28.38 9.87 -5.99
N LEU A 372 -29.70 9.78 -5.85
CA LEU A 372 -30.45 8.52 -5.79
C LEU A 372 -30.45 7.81 -7.15
N ASP A 373 -30.29 8.56 -8.25
CA ASP A 373 -30.17 8.00 -9.59
C ASP A 373 -28.91 7.14 -9.77
N GLU A 374 -27.92 7.31 -8.90
CA GLU A 374 -26.65 6.59 -8.94
C GLU A 374 -26.65 5.28 -8.13
N LEU A 375 -27.67 5.00 -7.32
CA LEU A 375 -27.76 3.77 -6.51
C LEU A 375 -27.60 2.45 -7.30
N PRO A 376 -28.15 2.30 -8.53
CA PRO A 376 -27.95 1.08 -9.31
C PRO A 376 -26.48 0.78 -9.66
N GLN A 377 -25.57 1.75 -9.54
CA GLN A 377 -24.13 1.52 -9.73
C GLN A 377 -23.53 0.61 -8.64
N LEU A 378 -24.19 0.41 -7.50
CA LEU A 378 -23.75 -0.56 -6.50
C LEU A 378 -23.68 -1.99 -7.08
N PHE A 379 -24.53 -2.32 -8.06
CA PHE A 379 -24.40 -3.58 -8.80
C PHE A 379 -23.11 -3.64 -9.63
N ASN A 380 -22.65 -2.52 -10.19
CA ASN A 380 -21.37 -2.44 -10.90
C ASN A 380 -20.17 -2.64 -9.96
N VAL A 381 -20.29 -2.21 -8.71
CA VAL A 381 -19.29 -2.44 -7.67
C VAL A 381 -19.24 -3.91 -7.29
N LEU A 382 -20.39 -4.56 -7.05
CA LEU A 382 -20.45 -6.00 -6.79
C LEU A 382 -19.90 -6.85 -7.95
N GLN A 383 -20.14 -6.44 -9.20
CA GLN A 383 -19.59 -7.09 -10.39
C GLN A 383 -18.08 -6.84 -10.57
N GLY A 384 -17.46 -5.99 -9.74
CA GLY A 384 -16.05 -5.67 -9.79
C GLY A 384 -15.63 -4.70 -10.90
N SER A 385 -16.59 -4.18 -11.69
CA SER A 385 -16.35 -3.18 -12.75
C SER A 385 -16.11 -1.76 -12.21
N MET A 386 -16.64 -1.48 -11.03
CA MET A 386 -16.45 -0.24 -10.28
C MET A 386 -15.95 -0.53 -8.85
N SER A 387 -15.55 0.52 -8.16
CA SER A 387 -15.19 0.58 -6.75
C SER A 387 -16.13 1.57 -6.03
N LEU A 388 -16.25 1.51 -4.69
CA LEU A 388 -17.00 2.53 -3.96
C LEU A 388 -16.35 3.90 -4.10
N VAL A 389 -15.01 3.94 -4.03
CA VAL A 389 -14.20 5.16 -4.19
C VAL A 389 -13.21 4.99 -5.34
N GLY A 390 -13.14 5.98 -6.22
CA GLY A 390 -12.25 6.00 -7.38
C GLY A 390 -12.61 7.10 -8.38
N PRO A 391 -11.81 7.36 -9.42
CA PRO A 391 -12.09 8.37 -10.44
C PRO A 391 -13.47 8.19 -11.08
N ARG A 392 -14.17 9.28 -11.39
CA ARG A 392 -15.54 9.21 -11.94
C ARG A 392 -15.52 8.64 -13.37
N PRO A 393 -16.33 7.61 -13.71
CA PRO A 393 -16.29 7.01 -15.04
C PRO A 393 -16.83 7.95 -16.13
N LEU A 394 -16.04 8.19 -17.17
CA LEU A 394 -16.45 9.01 -18.34
C LEU A 394 -17.06 8.15 -19.44
N PRO A 395 -17.94 8.71 -20.30
CA PRO A 395 -18.36 8.05 -21.51
C PRO A 395 -17.16 7.69 -22.39
N VAL A 396 -17.27 6.58 -23.11
CA VAL A 396 -16.21 6.10 -24.00
C VAL A 396 -15.85 7.17 -25.04
N ASP A 397 -16.84 7.88 -25.58
CA ASP A 397 -16.62 8.91 -26.60
C ASP A 397 -15.94 10.17 -26.04
N GLU A 398 -16.19 10.52 -24.78
CA GLU A 398 -15.46 11.62 -24.12
C GLU A 398 -14.00 11.22 -23.85
N THR A 399 -13.78 9.95 -23.47
CA THR A 399 -12.44 9.41 -23.22
C THR A 399 -11.58 9.33 -24.50
N LYS A 400 -12.23 9.10 -25.65
CA LYS A 400 -11.55 9.10 -26.96
C LYS A 400 -11.11 10.48 -27.44
N ARG A 401 -11.71 11.54 -26.89
CA ARG A 401 -11.45 12.95 -27.26
C ARG A 401 -10.45 13.65 -26.33
N PHE A 402 -9.66 12.89 -25.57
CA PHE A 402 -8.61 13.48 -24.75
C PHE A 402 -7.50 14.01 -25.66
N GLU A 403 -7.33 15.34 -25.67
CA GLU A 403 -6.24 16.01 -26.38
C GLU A 403 -4.91 15.81 -25.64
N ASP A 404 -4.92 15.99 -24.32
CA ASP A 404 -3.78 15.65 -23.47
C ASP A 404 -3.80 14.16 -23.10
N LEU A 405 -2.80 13.43 -23.59
CA LEU A 405 -2.61 12.00 -23.30
C LEU A 405 -2.33 11.72 -21.82
N SER A 406 -1.79 12.69 -21.07
CA SER A 406 -1.54 12.58 -19.63
C SER A 406 -2.83 12.25 -18.87
N HIS A 407 -3.97 12.74 -19.36
CA HIS A 407 -5.28 12.51 -18.76
C HIS A 407 -5.69 11.04 -18.78
N ARG A 408 -5.11 10.20 -19.64
CA ARG A 408 -5.41 8.76 -19.70
C ARG A 408 -4.96 8.02 -18.44
N ARG A 409 -4.01 8.56 -17.67
CA ARG A 409 -3.51 7.94 -16.44
C ARG A 409 -4.62 7.70 -15.42
N ARG A 410 -5.69 8.50 -15.40
CA ARG A 410 -6.88 8.27 -14.55
C ARG A 410 -7.57 6.92 -14.77
N LEU A 411 -7.35 6.29 -15.93
CA LEU A 411 -7.91 4.98 -16.29
C LEU A 411 -7.10 3.82 -15.70
N SER A 412 -6.00 4.07 -15.00
CA SER A 412 -5.15 3.00 -14.45
C SER A 412 -5.77 2.28 -13.23
N VAL A 413 -6.82 2.85 -12.64
CA VAL A 413 -7.52 2.29 -11.48
C VAL A 413 -9.01 2.09 -11.76
N LYS A 414 -9.70 1.30 -10.92
CA LYS A 414 -11.16 1.11 -11.06
C LYS A 414 -11.89 2.45 -10.85
N PRO A 415 -12.86 2.78 -11.72
CA PRO A 415 -13.69 3.95 -11.50
C PRO A 415 -14.55 3.80 -10.23
N GLY A 416 -14.86 4.93 -9.60
CA GLY A 416 -15.59 5.00 -8.33
C GLY A 416 -17.05 5.43 -8.46
N LEU A 417 -17.87 5.01 -7.48
CA LEU A 417 -19.18 5.58 -7.23
C LEU A 417 -19.04 7.03 -6.72
N THR A 418 -18.17 7.24 -5.73
CA THR A 418 -17.72 8.56 -5.29
C THR A 418 -16.25 8.79 -5.61
N CYS A 419 -15.83 10.05 -5.67
CA CYS A 419 -14.45 10.43 -5.99
C CYS A 419 -14.03 11.71 -5.26
N LEU A 420 -12.73 12.01 -5.25
CA LEU A 420 -12.20 13.22 -4.63
C LEU A 420 -12.83 14.49 -5.23
N TRP A 421 -12.96 14.54 -6.56
CA TRP A 421 -13.66 15.63 -7.24
C TRP A 421 -15.12 15.81 -6.78
N GLN A 422 -15.83 14.72 -6.44
CA GLN A 422 -17.22 14.82 -5.99
C GLN A 422 -17.36 15.52 -4.63
N ILE A 423 -16.35 15.41 -3.76
CA ILE A 423 -16.37 16.04 -2.43
C ILE A 423 -15.61 17.37 -2.38
N SER A 424 -14.81 17.69 -3.40
CA SER A 424 -14.00 18.92 -3.49
C SER A 424 -14.69 20.04 -4.30
N GLY A 425 -16.02 20.10 -4.27
CA GLY A 425 -16.78 21.26 -4.79
C GLY A 425 -17.68 21.00 -6.00
N ARG A 426 -17.58 19.86 -6.72
CA ARG A 426 -18.40 19.41 -7.90
C ARG A 426 -18.62 20.43 -9.03
N ASN A 427 -19.28 21.56 -8.74
CA ASN A 427 -19.64 22.64 -9.64
C ASN A 427 -18.64 23.79 -9.68
N GLU A 428 -17.79 23.94 -8.67
CA GLU A 428 -16.76 24.98 -8.65
C GLU A 428 -15.60 24.67 -9.62
N VAL A 429 -15.41 23.40 -9.97
CA VAL A 429 -14.44 22.95 -10.96
C VAL A 429 -15.01 23.13 -12.37
N LYS A 430 -14.55 24.18 -13.05
CA LYS A 430 -15.00 24.54 -14.42
C LYS A 430 -14.11 23.96 -15.52
N GLU A 431 -12.85 23.70 -15.21
CA GLU A 431 -11.87 23.16 -16.14
C GLU A 431 -11.74 21.63 -16.02
N PHE A 432 -11.69 20.92 -17.15
CA PHE A 432 -11.47 19.48 -17.15
C PHE A 432 -10.10 19.08 -16.60
N SER A 433 -9.07 19.89 -16.83
CA SER A 433 -7.71 19.67 -16.30
C SER A 433 -7.68 19.66 -14.78
N ASP A 434 -8.43 20.54 -14.11
CA ASP A 434 -8.55 20.55 -12.64
C ASP A 434 -9.26 19.31 -12.09
N TRP A 435 -10.27 18.81 -12.81
CA TRP A 435 -10.88 17.53 -12.46
C TRP A 435 -9.85 16.41 -12.60
N VAL A 436 -9.15 16.32 -13.74
CA VAL A 436 -8.12 15.30 -13.92
C VAL A 436 -7.04 15.39 -12.84
N ARG A 437 -6.63 16.59 -12.45
CA ARG A 437 -5.68 16.81 -11.34
C ARG A 437 -6.16 16.18 -10.03
N LEU A 438 -7.43 16.36 -9.67
CA LEU A 438 -8.02 15.72 -8.48
C LEU A 438 -8.12 14.19 -8.60
N ASP A 439 -8.41 13.67 -9.80
CA ASP A 439 -8.40 12.22 -10.05
C ASP A 439 -6.98 11.65 -9.90
N LEU A 440 -5.95 12.36 -10.39
CA LEU A 440 -4.55 11.97 -10.24
C LEU A 440 -4.07 12.09 -8.80
N GLU A 441 -4.43 13.16 -8.09
CA GLU A 441 -4.12 13.34 -6.66
C GLU A 441 -4.63 12.17 -5.82
N TYR A 442 -5.84 11.67 -6.11
CA TYR A 442 -6.39 10.48 -5.49
C TYR A 442 -5.53 9.22 -5.80
N ILE A 443 -5.14 9.02 -7.06
CA ILE A 443 -4.34 7.86 -7.47
C ILE A 443 -2.95 7.88 -6.83
N ASP A 444 -2.32 9.06 -6.80
CA ASP A 444 -0.97 9.26 -6.27
C ASP A 444 -0.90 9.08 -4.75
N ASN A 445 -1.93 9.53 -4.03
CA ASN A 445 -2.00 9.49 -2.57
C ASN A 445 -2.94 8.40 -2.05
N TRP A 446 -3.25 7.40 -2.88
CA TRP A 446 -4.24 6.39 -2.54
C TRP A 446 -3.85 5.65 -1.25
N SER A 447 -4.82 5.56 -0.33
CA SER A 447 -4.75 4.75 0.88
C SER A 447 -6.18 4.38 1.32
N LEU A 448 -6.31 3.28 2.09
CA LEU A 448 -7.60 2.91 2.68
C LEU A 448 -8.19 4.01 3.56
N TRP A 449 -7.34 4.77 4.25
CA TRP A 449 -7.78 5.91 5.06
C TRP A 449 -8.35 7.03 4.21
N LEU A 450 -7.73 7.32 3.06
CA LEU A 450 -8.27 8.30 2.10
C LEU A 450 -9.64 7.87 1.57
N ASP A 451 -9.82 6.58 1.24
CA ASP A 451 -11.12 6.04 0.83
C ASP A 451 -12.20 6.26 1.90
N ILE A 452 -11.90 5.92 3.16
CA ILE A 452 -12.83 6.15 4.29
C ILE A 452 -13.17 7.64 4.41
N LYS A 453 -12.17 8.52 4.34
CA LYS A 453 -12.37 9.98 4.40
C LYS A 453 -13.29 10.46 3.28
N ILE A 454 -13.14 9.95 2.06
CA ILE A 454 -13.98 10.29 0.92
C ILE A 454 -15.41 9.79 1.14
N LEU A 455 -15.59 8.54 1.59
CA LEU A 455 -16.93 7.99 1.88
C LEU A 455 -17.66 8.80 2.94
N VAL A 456 -17.02 9.11 4.06
CA VAL A 456 -17.61 9.91 5.15
C VAL A 456 -17.98 11.31 4.67
N ARG A 457 -17.10 11.95 3.87
CA ARG A 457 -17.39 13.28 3.29
C ARG A 457 -18.47 13.25 2.21
N THR A 458 -18.75 12.10 1.60
CA THR A 458 -19.80 11.97 0.58
C THR A 458 -21.20 12.02 1.22
N VAL A 459 -21.37 11.49 2.43
CA VAL A 459 -22.67 11.45 3.13
C VAL A 459 -23.35 12.82 3.22
N PRO A 460 -22.73 13.88 3.79
CA PRO A 460 -23.38 15.20 3.88
C PRO A 460 -23.66 15.81 2.51
N VAL A 461 -22.77 15.61 1.51
CA VAL A 461 -22.97 16.12 0.15
C VAL A 461 -24.25 15.56 -0.48
N VAL A 462 -24.53 14.27 -0.26
CA VAL A 462 -25.72 13.59 -0.76
C VAL A 462 -26.99 14.09 -0.04
N PHE A 463 -26.95 14.29 1.29
CA PHE A 463 -28.11 14.76 2.05
C PHE A 463 -28.43 16.24 1.83
N ILE A 464 -27.42 17.09 1.67
CA ILE A 464 -27.59 18.54 1.42
C ILE A 464 -28.01 18.79 -0.04
N GLY A 465 -27.66 17.86 -0.95
CA GLY A 465 -27.87 18.00 -2.39
C GLY A 465 -26.98 19.08 -3.02
N THR A 466 -25.82 19.34 -2.39
CA THR A 466 -24.87 20.35 -2.83
C THR A 466 -24.31 20.00 -4.21
N GLY A 467 -24.38 20.93 -5.16
CA GLY A 467 -23.85 20.76 -6.51
C GLY A 467 -24.77 20.07 -7.52
N ALA A 468 -26.01 19.72 -7.15
CA ALA A 468 -27.02 19.27 -8.11
C ALA A 468 -27.97 20.43 -8.45
N ARG A 469 -27.53 21.30 -9.38
CA ARG A 469 -28.41 22.25 -10.06
C ARG A 469 -28.60 21.80 -11.49
#